data_AF-A0A392MWP4-F1
#
_entry.id   AF-A0A392MWP4-F1
#
_cell.length_a   1.000
_cell.length_b   1.000
_cell.length_c   1.000
_cell.angle_alpha   90.00
_cell.angle_beta   90.00
_cell.angle_gamma   90.00
#
_symmetry.space_group_name_H-M   'P 1'
#
loop_
_entity.id
_entity.type
_entity.pdbx_description
1 polymer ?
#
loop_
_entity_poly.entity_id
_entity_poly.type
_entity_poly.pdbx_seq_one_letter_code
_entity_poly.pdbx_strand_id
1 'polypeptide(L)'
;MVVVWTVFSFAVVTSKVPSGVPRRLIAPVAWESTSLHHWTVIKDMGKVSPTHIFEAFIPAIMIAGLYFFDHSVASQLAQQKEFNLKKPSAYHYDILLLGFMTLLCGLIGLPPSNGVLPQSPMHTKSLAVLKKQLIRRKMVKSAKESIRLKASNSEIYGKMQEVFIEMDHNPNNNSVVKELEDLKDVVLNGEDKGDNNKNTFDPEKH
;
A
#
# COMPACT_ATOMS: atom_id res chain seq x y z
N MET A 1 -0.59 -11.84 14.92
CA MET A 1 -1.29 -11.53 16.18
C MET A 1 -2.80 -11.68 16.07
N VAL A 2 -3.49 -10.99 15.15
CA VAL A 2 -4.95 -11.11 14.99
C VAL A 2 -5.41 -12.57 14.83
N VAL A 3 -4.86 -13.32 13.88
CA VAL A 3 -5.22 -14.74 13.65
C VAL A 3 -4.99 -15.61 14.89
N VAL A 4 -3.84 -15.44 15.57
CA VAL A 4 -3.50 -16.21 16.78
C VAL A 4 -4.49 -15.93 17.90
N TRP A 5 -4.84 -14.66 18.11
CA TRP A 5 -5.85 -14.25 19.09
C TRP A 5 -7.27 -14.67 18.71
N THR A 6 -7.59 -14.72 17.41
CA THR A 6 -8.84 -15.28 16.93
C THR A 6 -8.91 -16.77 17.26
N VAL A 7 -7.89 -17.55 16.93
CA VAL A 7 -7.81 -18.99 17.23
C VAL A 7 -7.90 -19.24 18.73
N PHE A 8 -7.14 -18.48 19.54
CA PHE A 8 -7.21 -18.56 21.00
C PHE A 8 -8.61 -18.19 21.53
N SER A 9 -9.25 -17.16 20.97
CA SER A 9 -10.64 -16.78 21.29
C SER A 9 -11.65 -17.88 20.93
N PHE A 10 -11.43 -18.68 19.89
CA PHE A 10 -12.29 -19.82 19.58
C PHE A 10 -12.01 -21.04 20.49
N ALA A 11 -10.76 -21.24 20.91
CA ALA A 11 -10.38 -22.38 21.75
C ALA A 11 -10.78 -22.24 23.23
N VAL A 12 -10.80 -21.02 23.78
CA VAL A 12 -11.01 -20.77 25.23
C VAL A 12 -12.48 -20.53 25.59
N VAL A 13 -13.35 -20.22 24.63
CA VAL A 13 -14.70 -19.68 24.84
C VAL A 13 -15.79 -20.76 24.86
N THR A 14 -15.58 -21.86 25.60
CA THR A 14 -16.58 -22.95 25.67
C THR A 14 -17.40 -22.96 26.97
N SER A 15 -16.99 -22.31 28.08
CA SER A 15 -17.65 -22.59 29.38
C SER A 15 -18.21 -21.43 30.21
N LYS A 16 -17.67 -20.19 30.22
CA LYS A 16 -18.25 -19.09 31.05
C LYS A 16 -17.90 -17.68 30.54
N VAL A 17 -18.71 -17.08 29.68
CA VAL A 17 -18.51 -15.68 29.27
C VAL A 17 -19.84 -14.91 29.22
N PRO A 18 -19.91 -13.69 29.79
CA PRO A 18 -21.12 -12.84 29.78
C PRO A 18 -21.63 -12.52 28.38
N SER A 19 -22.95 -12.48 28.20
CA SER A 19 -23.65 -12.26 26.92
C SER A 19 -23.61 -10.81 26.42
N GLY A 20 -23.19 -9.84 27.25
CA GLY A 20 -23.26 -8.41 26.94
C GLY A 20 -22.12 -7.84 26.08
N VAL A 21 -21.06 -8.60 25.79
CA VAL A 21 -19.93 -8.12 24.99
C VAL A 21 -20.01 -8.68 23.56
N PRO A 22 -20.20 -7.84 22.52
CA PRO A 22 -20.15 -8.29 21.14
C PRO A 22 -18.73 -8.75 20.81
N ARG A 23 -18.57 -10.07 20.65
CA ARG A 23 -17.27 -10.75 20.46
C ARG A 23 -16.92 -10.99 18.99
N ARG A 24 -17.86 -10.76 18.09
CA ARG A 24 -17.76 -11.10 16.67
C ARG A 24 -18.37 -9.97 15.84
N LEU A 25 -17.81 -9.78 14.67
CA LEU A 25 -18.38 -8.88 13.68
C LEU A 25 -19.60 -9.58 13.08
N ILE A 26 -20.78 -9.02 13.32
CA ILE A 26 -22.01 -9.45 12.64
C ILE A 26 -22.10 -8.61 11.38
N ALA A 27 -21.82 -9.22 10.22
CA ALA A 27 -22.00 -8.59 8.93
C ALA A 27 -23.34 -9.06 8.34
N PRO A 28 -24.39 -8.21 8.33
CA PRO A 28 -25.62 -8.55 7.63
C PRO A 28 -25.35 -8.69 6.13
N VAL A 29 -26.15 -9.51 5.45
CA VAL A 29 -25.95 -9.77 4.02
C VAL A 29 -26.37 -8.53 3.24
N ALA A 30 -25.52 -8.09 2.31
CA ALA A 30 -25.75 -6.86 1.53
C ALA A 30 -27.07 -6.85 0.74
N TRP A 31 -27.61 -8.04 0.43
CA TRP A 31 -28.83 -8.27 -0.34
C TRP A 31 -30.08 -8.53 0.50
N GLU A 32 -30.03 -8.30 1.80
CA GLU A 32 -31.20 -8.43 2.67
C GLU A 32 -32.21 -7.30 2.41
N SER A 33 -33.51 -7.56 2.57
CA SER A 33 -34.59 -6.62 2.25
C SER A 33 -34.48 -5.28 3.00
N THR A 34 -33.91 -5.31 4.21
CA THR A 34 -33.61 -4.11 5.03
C THR A 34 -32.52 -3.22 4.41
N SER A 35 -31.60 -3.78 3.62
CA SER A 35 -30.49 -3.07 2.96
C SER A 35 -30.91 -2.46 1.62
N LEU A 36 -31.88 -3.07 0.92
CA LEU A 36 -32.39 -2.62 -0.38
C LEU A 36 -33.08 -1.23 -0.32
N HIS A 37 -33.52 -0.78 0.85
CA HIS A 37 -34.15 0.54 1.01
C HIS A 37 -33.20 1.70 0.66
N HIS A 38 -31.89 1.54 0.91
CA HIS A 38 -30.90 2.57 0.57
C HIS A 38 -30.82 2.80 -0.95
N TRP A 39 -31.00 1.76 -1.77
CA TRP A 39 -30.91 1.84 -3.23
C TRP A 39 -32.01 2.67 -3.89
N THR A 40 -33.07 3.04 -3.16
CA THR A 40 -34.22 3.78 -3.70
C THR A 40 -34.21 5.28 -3.39
N VAL A 41 -33.15 5.82 -2.78
CA VAL A 41 -33.05 7.24 -2.38
C VAL A 41 -33.35 8.21 -3.53
N ILE A 42 -32.94 7.88 -4.76
CA ILE A 42 -33.24 8.71 -5.95
C ILE A 42 -34.75 8.89 -6.21
N LYS A 43 -35.58 7.90 -5.85
CA LYS A 43 -37.04 7.97 -6.01
C LYS A 43 -37.69 8.87 -4.96
N ASP A 44 -37.11 8.93 -3.77
CA ASP A 44 -37.61 9.76 -2.68
C ASP A 44 -37.14 11.21 -2.80
N MET A 45 -36.03 11.46 -3.49
CA MET A 45 -35.55 12.80 -3.82
C MET A 45 -36.58 13.63 -4.61
N GLY A 46 -37.36 12.99 -5.48
CA GLY A 46 -38.44 13.64 -6.25
C GLY A 46 -39.67 14.05 -5.42
N LYS A 47 -39.77 13.60 -4.16
CA LYS A 47 -40.88 13.95 -3.25
C LYS A 47 -40.57 15.16 -2.37
N VAL A 48 -39.32 15.64 -2.38
CA VAL A 48 -38.84 16.71 -1.51
C VAL A 48 -39.13 18.09 -2.15
N SER A 49 -39.65 19.03 -1.36
CA SER A 49 -39.85 20.41 -1.79
C SER A 49 -38.51 21.04 -2.23
N PRO A 50 -38.46 21.78 -3.35
CA PRO A 50 -37.24 22.44 -3.84
C PRO A 50 -36.56 23.34 -2.80
N THR A 51 -37.32 23.90 -1.85
CA THR A 51 -36.80 24.72 -0.74
C THR A 51 -35.76 23.98 0.11
N HIS A 52 -36.03 22.73 0.46
CA HIS A 52 -35.08 21.92 1.26
C HIS A 52 -33.83 21.52 0.46
N ILE A 53 -33.93 21.47 -0.87
CA ILE A 53 -32.77 21.21 -1.74
C ILE A 53 -31.78 22.38 -1.69
N PHE A 54 -32.30 23.63 -1.65
CA PHE A 54 -31.45 24.80 -1.50
C PHE A 54 -30.80 24.88 -0.11
N GLU A 55 -31.54 24.53 0.95
CA GLU A 55 -30.99 24.48 2.32
C GLU A 55 -29.85 23.45 2.45
N ALA A 56 -29.93 22.33 1.72
CA ALA A 56 -28.89 21.30 1.72
C ALA A 56 -27.55 21.77 1.12
N PHE A 57 -27.51 22.90 0.41
CA PHE A 57 -26.28 23.45 -0.15
C PHE A 57 -25.29 23.91 0.93
N ILE A 58 -25.79 24.43 2.06
CA ILE A 58 -24.98 24.91 3.19
C ILE A 58 -24.15 23.76 3.81
N PRO A 59 -24.76 22.65 4.28
CA PRO A 59 -23.98 21.52 4.79
C PRO A 59 -23.15 20.85 3.69
N ALA A 60 -23.59 20.88 2.43
CA ALA A 60 -22.82 20.33 1.32
C ALA A 60 -21.48 21.05 1.11
N ILE A 61 -21.45 22.39 1.15
CA ILE A 61 -20.19 23.16 1.07
C ILE A 61 -19.26 22.80 2.24
N MET A 62 -19.81 22.71 3.46
CA MET A 62 -19.02 22.38 4.64
C MET A 62 -18.36 20.99 4.52
N ILE A 63 -19.13 19.99 4.07
CA ILE A 63 -18.61 18.63 3.82
C ILE A 63 -17.60 18.62 2.67
N ALA A 64 -17.86 19.37 1.60
CA ALA A 64 -16.93 19.48 0.48
C ALA A 64 -15.57 20.04 0.92
N GLY A 65 -15.55 21.05 1.80
CA GLY A 65 -14.32 21.59 2.39
C GLY A 65 -13.57 20.56 3.24
N LEU A 66 -14.28 19.81 4.08
CA LEU A 66 -13.69 18.73 4.89
C LEU A 66 -13.08 17.64 4.00
N TYR A 67 -13.78 17.23 2.95
CA TYR A 67 -13.33 16.17 2.03
C TYR A 67 -12.12 16.60 1.22
N PHE A 68 -12.10 17.86 0.79
CA PHE A 68 -10.94 18.44 0.13
C PHE A 68 -9.71 18.42 1.05
N PHE A 69 -9.86 18.75 2.34
CA PHE A 69 -8.78 18.70 3.31
C PHE A 69 -8.30 17.26 3.57
N ASP A 70 -9.21 16.35 3.91
CA ASP A 70 -8.90 14.94 4.18
C ASP A 70 -8.16 14.30 3.01
N HIS A 71 -8.66 14.52 1.79
CA HIS A 71 -8.03 14.00 0.59
C HIS A 71 -6.65 14.61 0.36
N SER A 72 -6.52 15.93 0.48
CA SER A 72 -5.25 16.63 0.26
C SER A 72 -4.17 16.18 1.25
N VAL A 73 -4.50 16.06 2.53
CA VAL A 73 -3.56 15.61 3.57
C VAL A 73 -3.24 14.13 3.39
N ALA A 74 -4.24 13.27 3.17
CA ALA A 74 -4.01 11.84 2.98
C ALA A 74 -3.15 11.55 1.73
N SER A 75 -3.37 12.29 0.64
CA SER A 75 -2.60 12.13 -0.60
C SER A 75 -1.16 12.64 -0.45
N GLN A 76 -0.94 13.75 0.26
CA GLN A 76 0.41 14.22 0.60
C GLN A 76 1.18 13.23 1.49
N LEU A 77 0.51 12.63 2.48
CA LEU A 77 1.12 11.61 3.35
C LEU A 77 1.40 10.29 2.63
N ALA A 78 0.58 9.93 1.63
CA ALA A 78 0.84 8.74 0.81
C ALA A 78 2.00 8.97 -0.18
N GLN A 79 2.21 10.20 -0.61
CA GLN A 79 3.17 10.54 -1.67
C GLN A 79 4.43 11.25 -1.16
N GLN A 80 4.83 10.96 0.08
CA GLN A 80 6.08 11.50 0.61
C GLN A 80 7.27 11.14 -0.29
N LYS A 81 8.24 12.06 -0.38
CA LYS A 81 9.48 11.88 -1.16
C LYS A 81 10.25 10.62 -0.75
N GLU A 82 10.08 10.18 0.50
CA GLU A 82 10.64 8.95 1.06
C GLU A 82 10.18 7.67 0.35
N PHE A 83 8.99 7.66 -0.25
CA PHE A 83 8.47 6.49 -0.97
C PHE A 83 8.92 6.38 -2.42
N ASN A 84 9.67 7.38 -2.93
CA ASN A 84 10.26 7.43 -4.27
C ASN A 84 9.35 6.89 -5.39
N LEU A 85 8.14 7.43 -5.49
CA LEU A 85 7.11 6.96 -6.41
C LEU A 85 7.49 7.22 -7.88
N LYS A 86 7.24 6.22 -8.76
CA LYS A 86 7.56 6.28 -10.20
C LYS A 86 6.66 7.24 -10.99
N LYS A 87 5.43 7.46 -10.54
CA LYS A 87 4.43 8.28 -11.24
C LYS A 87 4.25 9.62 -10.53
N PRO A 88 4.10 10.74 -11.27
CA PRO A 88 3.80 12.03 -10.68
C PRO A 88 2.43 12.01 -9.99
N SER A 89 2.25 12.88 -8.99
CA SER A 89 0.98 13.02 -8.29
C SER A 89 -0.07 13.72 -9.15
N ALA A 90 -1.33 13.30 -9.02
CA ALA A 90 -2.46 13.80 -9.81
C ALA A 90 -3.62 14.28 -8.91
N TYR A 91 -3.32 15.17 -7.96
CA TYR A 91 -4.28 15.62 -6.93
C TYR A 91 -5.60 16.13 -7.50
N HIS A 92 -5.58 16.87 -8.61
CA HIS A 92 -6.78 17.46 -9.20
C HIS A 92 -7.72 16.39 -9.78
N TYR A 93 -7.15 15.35 -10.39
CA TYR A 93 -7.93 14.24 -10.93
C TYR A 93 -8.55 13.40 -9.81
N ASP A 94 -7.80 13.19 -8.74
CA ASP A 94 -8.29 12.45 -7.57
C ASP A 94 -9.46 13.17 -6.88
N ILE A 95 -9.41 14.50 -6.79
CA ILE A 95 -10.52 15.32 -6.25
C ILE A 95 -11.74 15.29 -7.18
N LEU A 96 -11.54 15.35 -8.50
CA LEU A 96 -12.63 15.23 -9.47
C LEU A 96 -13.31 13.86 -9.36
N LEU A 97 -12.52 12.80 -9.25
CA LEU A 97 -13.02 11.44 -9.06
C LEU A 97 -13.76 11.29 -7.74
N LEU A 98 -13.25 11.87 -6.65
CA LEU A 98 -13.90 11.90 -5.35
C LEU A 98 -15.27 12.60 -5.41
N GLY A 99 -15.36 13.72 -6.11
CA GLY A 99 -16.63 14.43 -6.34
C GLY A 99 -17.64 13.58 -7.11
N PHE A 100 -17.19 12.93 -8.19
CA PHE A 100 -18.04 12.03 -8.97
C PHE A 100 -18.53 10.82 -8.15
N MET A 101 -17.65 10.20 -7.37
CA MET A 101 -18.04 9.08 -6.52
C MET A 101 -18.95 9.50 -5.37
N THR A 102 -18.74 10.68 -4.78
CA THR A 102 -19.65 11.24 -3.78
C THR A 102 -21.05 11.48 -4.34
N LEU A 103 -21.14 11.99 -5.58
CA LEU A 103 -22.42 12.16 -6.27
C LEU A 103 -23.11 10.81 -6.49
N LEU A 104 -22.39 9.82 -7.00
CA LEU A 104 -22.94 8.48 -7.24
C LEU A 104 -23.40 7.80 -5.95
N CYS A 105 -22.58 7.86 -4.89
CA CYS A 105 -22.94 7.34 -3.57
C CYS A 105 -24.17 8.07 -3.00
N GLY A 106 -24.27 9.39 -3.16
CA GLY A 106 -25.43 10.18 -2.74
C GLY A 106 -26.73 9.75 -3.45
N LEU A 107 -26.66 9.47 -4.76
CA LEU A 107 -27.83 8.99 -5.52
C LEU A 107 -28.28 7.58 -5.12
N ILE A 108 -27.33 6.70 -4.75
CA ILE A 108 -27.59 5.32 -4.33
C ILE A 108 -27.85 5.23 -2.81
N GLY A 109 -27.74 6.33 -2.07
CA GLY A 109 -27.93 6.33 -0.61
C GLY A 109 -26.79 5.66 0.17
N LEU A 110 -25.62 5.52 -0.45
CA LEU A 110 -24.42 4.96 0.19
C LEU A 110 -23.63 6.05 0.92
N PRO A 111 -22.94 5.71 2.02
CA PRO A 111 -22.05 6.65 2.67
C PRO A 111 -20.92 7.04 1.70
N PRO A 112 -20.59 8.35 1.61
CA PRO A 112 -19.49 8.81 0.79
C PRO A 112 -18.14 8.29 1.31
N SER A 113 -17.21 8.05 0.38
CA SER A 113 -15.86 7.56 0.70
C SER A 113 -14.94 8.75 0.98
N ASN A 114 -14.21 8.72 2.10
CA ASN A 114 -13.22 9.75 2.45
C ASN A 114 -11.79 9.19 2.45
N GLY A 115 -10.81 10.09 2.31
CA GLY A 115 -9.39 9.75 2.40
C GLY A 115 -9.00 9.37 3.83
N VAL A 116 -8.61 8.11 4.06
CA VAL A 116 -8.27 7.63 5.41
C VAL A 116 -6.80 7.90 5.73
N LEU A 117 -6.57 8.87 6.61
CA LEU A 117 -5.24 9.38 7.01
C LEU A 117 -4.21 8.31 7.43
N PRO A 118 -4.50 7.34 8.32
CA PRO A 118 -3.52 6.33 8.69
C PRO A 118 -3.40 5.20 7.67
N GLN A 119 -4.45 4.92 6.89
CA GLN A 119 -4.48 3.77 5.99
C GLN A 119 -3.66 4.03 4.73
N SER A 120 -3.76 5.21 4.14
CA SER A 120 -3.02 5.60 2.93
C SER A 120 -1.48 5.46 3.05
N PRO A 121 -0.81 5.98 4.11
CA PRO A 121 0.62 5.79 4.28
C PRO A 121 0.99 4.35 4.66
N MET A 122 0.16 3.64 5.44
CA MET A 122 0.40 2.22 5.75
C MET A 122 0.36 1.34 4.51
N HIS A 123 -0.58 1.62 3.59
CA HIS A 123 -0.68 0.92 2.31
C HIS A 123 0.52 1.19 1.41
N THR A 124 1.02 2.43 1.40
CA THR A 124 2.20 2.79 0.62
C THR A 124 3.47 2.14 1.20
N LYS A 125 3.61 2.15 2.53
CA LYS A 125 4.75 1.56 3.23
C LYS A 125 4.82 0.05 3.04
N SER A 126 3.69 -0.66 3.10
CA SER A 126 3.67 -2.11 2.87
C SER A 126 4.10 -2.49 1.46
N LEU A 127 3.75 -1.66 0.46
CA LEU A 127 4.12 -1.87 -0.93
C LEU A 127 5.58 -1.49 -1.23
N ALA A 128 6.10 -0.43 -0.60
CA ALA A 128 7.48 0.01 -0.78
C ALA A 128 8.49 -1.04 -0.28
N VAL A 129 8.25 -1.64 0.89
CA VAL A 129 9.10 -2.73 1.42
C VAL A 129 9.06 -3.97 0.52
N LEU A 130 7.90 -4.30 -0.03
CA LEU A 130 7.75 -5.44 -0.94
C LEU A 130 8.60 -5.26 -2.22
N LYS A 131 8.66 -4.05 -2.80
CA LYS A 131 9.50 -3.78 -4.00
C LYS A 131 10.98 -4.00 -3.69
N LYS A 132 11.49 -3.48 -2.56
CA LYS A 132 12.90 -3.67 -2.15
C LYS A 132 13.23 -5.16 -1.92
N GLN A 133 12.33 -5.88 -1.27
CA GLN A 133 12.50 -7.33 -1.05
C GLN A 133 12.46 -8.14 -2.35
N LEU A 134 11.60 -7.77 -3.30
CA LEU A 134 11.51 -8.43 -4.60
C LEU A 134 12.79 -8.21 -5.41
N ILE A 135 13.30 -6.97 -5.43
CA ILE A 135 14.56 -6.63 -6.10
C ILE A 135 15.71 -7.48 -5.52
N ARG A 136 15.84 -7.52 -4.20
CA ARG A 136 16.84 -8.35 -3.52
C ARG A 136 16.71 -9.82 -3.88
N ARG A 137 15.50 -10.41 -3.81
CA ARG A 137 15.29 -11.83 -4.15
C ARG A 137 15.71 -12.17 -5.59
N LYS A 138 15.43 -11.28 -6.55
CA LYS A 138 15.83 -11.48 -7.95
C LYS A 138 17.34 -11.31 -8.16
N MET A 139 17.98 -10.34 -7.51
CA MET A 139 19.45 -10.21 -7.51
C MET A 139 20.12 -11.47 -6.95
N VAL A 140 19.65 -11.97 -5.79
CA VAL A 140 20.17 -13.20 -5.16
C VAL A 140 19.99 -14.42 -6.07
N LYS A 141 18.86 -14.52 -6.77
CA LYS A 141 18.64 -15.60 -7.75
C LYS A 141 19.62 -15.52 -8.91
N SER A 142 19.82 -14.34 -9.49
CA SER A 142 20.79 -14.09 -10.57
C SER A 142 22.23 -14.38 -10.14
N ALA A 143 22.60 -13.98 -8.92
CA ALA A 143 23.87 -14.31 -8.30
C ALA A 143 24.07 -15.82 -8.18
N LYS A 144 23.08 -16.53 -7.66
CA LYS A 144 23.12 -17.99 -7.45
C LYS A 144 23.22 -18.73 -8.79
N GLU A 145 22.51 -18.28 -9.82
CA GLU A 145 22.65 -18.83 -11.18
C GLU A 145 24.05 -18.58 -11.76
N SER A 146 24.62 -17.40 -11.55
CA SER A 146 25.96 -17.04 -12.02
C SER A 146 27.08 -17.83 -11.30
N ILE A 147 26.93 -18.06 -9.98
CA ILE A 147 27.83 -18.92 -9.21
C ILE A 147 27.77 -20.38 -9.70
N ARG A 148 26.57 -20.89 -10.03
CA ARG A 148 26.41 -22.25 -10.60
C ARG A 148 27.10 -22.41 -11.94
N LEU A 149 27.17 -21.34 -12.73
CA LEU A 149 27.87 -21.31 -14.01
C LEU A 149 29.39 -21.07 -13.87
N LYS A 150 29.93 -20.99 -12.64
CA LYS A 150 31.33 -20.65 -12.34
C LYS A 150 31.78 -19.33 -12.99
N ALA A 151 30.88 -18.34 -13.04
CA ALA A 151 31.19 -17.00 -13.52
C ALA A 151 32.20 -16.29 -12.60
N SER A 152 32.98 -15.36 -13.14
CA SER A 152 33.88 -14.50 -12.34
C SER A 152 33.09 -13.56 -11.43
N ASN A 153 33.68 -13.12 -10.31
CA ASN A 153 33.06 -12.15 -9.40
C ASN A 153 32.64 -10.85 -10.10
N SER A 154 33.39 -10.40 -11.10
CA SER A 154 33.02 -9.23 -11.93
C SER A 154 31.78 -9.48 -12.80
N GLU A 155 31.63 -10.69 -13.33
CA GLU A 155 30.45 -11.08 -14.13
C GLU A 155 29.21 -11.27 -13.25
N ILE A 156 29.40 -11.81 -12.04
CA ILE A 156 28.35 -11.92 -11.02
C ILE A 156 27.84 -10.53 -10.60
N TYR A 157 28.74 -9.56 -10.39
CA TYR A 157 28.38 -8.17 -10.13
C TYR A 157 27.62 -7.54 -11.30
N GLY A 158 28.13 -7.68 -12.52
CA GLY A 158 27.50 -7.13 -13.73
C GLY A 158 26.06 -7.62 -13.93
N LYS A 159 25.81 -8.93 -13.74
CA LYS A 159 24.46 -9.52 -13.85
C LYS A 159 23.53 -9.09 -12.72
N MET A 160 24.03 -8.88 -11.51
CA MET A 160 23.22 -8.32 -10.41
C MET A 160 22.89 -6.85 -10.65
N GLN A 161 23.84 -6.07 -11.15
CA GLN A 161 23.65 -4.67 -11.52
C GLN A 161 22.64 -4.52 -12.66
N GLU A 162 22.71 -5.37 -13.69
CA GLU A 162 21.75 -5.38 -14.79
C GLU A 162 20.33 -5.65 -14.28
N VAL A 163 20.16 -6.68 -13.43
CA VAL A 163 18.87 -7.01 -12.80
C VAL A 163 18.36 -5.88 -11.90
N PHE A 164 19.25 -5.19 -11.20
CA PHE A 164 18.91 -4.02 -10.39
C PHE A 164 18.42 -2.86 -11.27
N ILE A 165 19.16 -2.52 -12.33
CA ILE A 165 18.83 -1.43 -13.28
C ILE A 165 17.53 -1.75 -14.05
N GLU A 166 17.35 -2.99 -14.49
CA GLU A 166 16.12 -3.44 -15.17
C GLU A 166 14.90 -3.27 -14.26
N MET A 167 15.02 -3.66 -12.98
CA MET A 167 13.90 -3.55 -12.05
C MET A 167 13.69 -2.14 -11.48
N ASP A 168 14.76 -1.35 -11.38
CA ASP A 168 14.68 0.00 -10.85
C ASP A 168 14.64 1.05 -11.96
N HIS A 169 13.44 1.25 -12.49
CA HIS A 169 13.15 2.27 -13.51
C HIS A 169 13.16 3.72 -12.97
N ASN A 170 13.76 4.00 -11.81
CA ASN A 170 13.77 5.34 -11.20
C ASN A 170 15.22 5.76 -10.84
N PRO A 171 15.83 6.72 -11.56
CA PRO A 171 17.23 7.05 -11.42
C PRO A 171 17.43 8.06 -10.29
N ASN A 172 17.20 7.66 -9.04
CA ASN A 172 17.61 8.51 -7.92
C ASN A 172 19.07 8.18 -7.60
N ASN A 173 19.96 8.91 -8.27
CA ASN A 173 21.35 8.52 -8.43
C ASN A 173 22.10 8.31 -7.11
N ASN A 174 21.87 9.12 -6.07
CA ASN A 174 22.74 9.08 -4.88
C ASN A 174 22.58 7.85 -3.98
N SER A 175 21.34 7.38 -3.70
CA SER A 175 21.17 6.19 -2.85
C SER A 175 21.46 4.91 -3.62
N VAL A 176 21.09 4.88 -4.91
CA VAL A 176 21.35 3.77 -5.82
C VAL A 176 22.85 3.59 -6.05
N VAL A 177 23.58 4.67 -6.29
CA VAL A 177 25.04 4.64 -6.45
C VAL A 177 25.71 4.10 -5.19
N LYS A 178 25.25 4.51 -4.00
CA LYS A 178 25.79 4.01 -2.74
C LYS A 178 25.48 2.53 -2.49
N GLU A 179 24.25 2.07 -2.77
CA GLU A 179 23.89 0.64 -2.67
C GLU A 179 24.65 -0.21 -3.70
N LEU A 180 24.91 0.30 -4.91
CA LEU A 180 25.70 -0.35 -5.95
C LEU A 180 27.20 -0.38 -5.63
N GLU A 181 27.71 0.65 -4.96
CA GLU A 181 29.10 0.76 -4.49
C GLU A 181 29.35 -0.21 -3.34
N ASP A 182 28.45 -0.26 -2.34
CA ASP A 182 28.47 -1.26 -1.27
C ASP A 182 28.40 -2.69 -1.85
N LEU A 183 27.53 -2.93 -2.84
CA LEU A 183 27.43 -4.24 -3.51
C LEU A 183 28.71 -4.58 -4.29
N LYS A 184 29.33 -3.59 -4.93
CA LYS A 184 30.59 -3.76 -5.68
C LYS A 184 31.71 -4.16 -4.73
N ASP A 185 31.83 -3.46 -3.60
CA ASP A 185 32.83 -3.75 -2.59
C ASP A 185 32.63 -5.14 -1.98
N VAL A 186 31.40 -5.55 -1.73
CA VAL A 186 31.11 -6.88 -1.19
C VAL A 186 31.43 -8.00 -2.19
N VAL A 187 31.13 -7.81 -3.47
CA VAL A 187 31.35 -8.85 -4.49
C VAL A 187 32.81 -8.91 -4.94
N LEU A 188 33.52 -7.78 -5.05
CA LEU A 188 34.89 -7.72 -5.58
C LEU A 188 35.97 -7.83 -4.48
N ASN A 189 35.77 -7.30 -3.27
CA ASN A 189 36.78 -7.40 -2.20
C ASN A 189 36.92 -8.81 -1.59
N GLY A 190 36.14 -9.78 -2.06
CA GLY A 190 36.37 -11.21 -1.79
C GLY A 190 37.66 -11.75 -2.43
N GLU A 191 38.25 -11.03 -3.39
CA GLU A 191 39.50 -11.44 -4.05
C GLU A 191 40.77 -10.87 -3.39
N ASP A 192 40.68 -9.75 -2.66
CA ASP A 192 41.87 -8.95 -2.29
C ASP A 192 42.41 -9.20 -0.86
N LYS A 193 41.80 -10.11 -0.09
CA LYS A 193 42.33 -10.54 1.22
C LYS A 193 42.95 -11.92 1.11
N GLY A 194 44.20 -11.94 0.66
CA GLY A 194 45.10 -13.07 0.86
C GLY A 194 45.40 -13.27 2.35
N ASP A 195 44.52 -13.96 3.07
CA ASP A 195 44.91 -14.96 4.06
C ASP A 195 43.69 -15.81 4.50
N ASN A 196 43.95 -17.09 4.69
CA ASN A 196 43.09 -18.19 5.13
C ASN A 196 41.71 -17.87 5.77
N ASN A 197 40.68 -17.69 4.95
CA ASN A 197 39.36 -18.33 5.13
C ASN A 197 38.53 -18.20 3.84
N LYS A 198 37.81 -19.26 3.46
CA LYS A 198 36.91 -19.24 2.28
C LYS A 198 35.77 -18.23 2.49
N ASN A 199 35.99 -16.97 2.17
CA ASN A 199 34.92 -15.98 2.04
C ASN A 199 34.33 -16.08 0.64
N THR A 200 33.73 -17.23 0.33
CA THR A 200 32.87 -17.36 -0.85
C THR A 200 31.71 -16.39 -0.69
N PHE A 201 31.51 -15.49 -1.67
CA PHE A 201 30.39 -14.57 -1.69
C PHE A 201 29.07 -15.34 -1.47
N ASP A 202 28.39 -15.03 -0.36
CA ASP A 202 27.11 -15.62 0.00
C ASP A 202 25.99 -14.61 -0.28
N PRO A 203 25.26 -14.78 -1.39
CA PRO A 203 24.23 -13.83 -1.80
C PRO A 203 23.03 -13.80 -0.84
N GLU A 204 22.86 -14.78 0.06
CA GLU A 204 21.73 -14.77 1.01
C GLU A 204 22.02 -13.94 2.28
N LYS A 205 23.31 -13.70 2.60
CA LYS A 205 23.72 -12.89 3.76
C LYS A 205 23.79 -11.39 3.47
N HIS A 206 23.97 -11.00 2.21
CA HIS A 206 24.15 -9.61 1.78
C HIS A 206 22.95 -9.15 0.92
#